data_AF-A0A948Z0C9-F1
#
_entry.id   AF-A0A948Z0C9-F1
#
_cell.length_a   1.000
_cell.length_b   1.000
_cell.length_c   1.000
_cell.angle_alpha   90.00
_cell.angle_beta   90.00
_cell.angle_gamma   90.00
#
_symmetry.space_group_name_H-M   'P 1'
#
loop_
_entity.id
_entity.type
_entity.pdbx_description
1 polymer ?
#
loop_
_entity_poly.entity_id
_entity_poly.type
_entity_poly.pdbx_seq_one_letter_code
_entity_poly.pdbx_strand_id
1 'polypeptide(L)'
;MFFTRIVNNLLSGLGLRIVKESILYDWQTGKSGKSQELCLPDGGAEYLNIDNSRLQELRQRYSQFQLKASLPIVWTDEYVQSYDLQSFRGDNCYVWQTKDPNCDEINYCLTAYYVKAIDSLGLLQKNNEDGLFGVYTYTVNSQIVSRDLLDSVIELNFLEKYLKLSQINDLKILDIGAGYGRLAYRAASSFSNLMAYLCTDAVPESTFLSEYHSKFRHIEDKVSVIPLDNIAERLQEQQIDLAVNIHSFSECSLEAIDWWLALLVANKVKHLFIVPNAAGHGGEKLALNNGVDFSALVEKYGYKLQCKSPKYEDPLVQKFGVSPTFFYLYQLTD
;
A
#
# COMPACT_ATOMS: atom_id res chain seq x y z
N MET A 1 -3.53 43.51 23.15
CA MET A 1 -4.30 42.52 23.95
C MET A 1 -5.80 42.79 23.96
N PHE A 2 -6.24 44.06 24.09
CA PHE A 2 -7.67 44.42 24.17
C PHE A 2 -8.47 44.09 22.90
N PHE A 3 -7.90 44.37 21.71
CA PHE A 3 -8.54 44.12 20.41
C PHE A 3 -8.84 42.64 20.15
N THR A 4 -7.85 41.76 20.35
CA THR A 4 -8.02 40.30 20.14
C THR A 4 -9.09 39.71 21.05
N ARG A 5 -9.25 40.23 22.27
CA ARG A 5 -10.26 39.76 23.22
C ARG A 5 -11.68 40.16 22.78
N ILE A 6 -11.85 41.40 22.30
CA ILE A 6 -13.14 41.88 21.78
C ILE A 6 -13.54 41.07 20.56
N VAL A 7 -12.62 40.87 19.61
CA VAL A 7 -12.91 40.11 18.39
C VAL A 7 -13.21 38.63 18.71
N ASN A 8 -12.46 38.00 19.61
CA ASN A 8 -12.73 36.62 20.01
C ASN A 8 -14.07 36.45 20.75
N ASN A 9 -14.50 37.44 21.52
CA ASN A 9 -15.82 37.41 22.15
C ASN A 9 -16.97 37.54 21.14
N LEU A 10 -16.75 38.24 20.02
CA LEU A 10 -17.74 38.31 18.93
C LEU A 10 -17.79 37.00 18.14
N LEU A 11 -16.63 36.37 17.93
CA LEU A 11 -16.50 35.13 17.16
C LEU A 11 -16.89 33.87 17.94
N SER A 12 -16.89 33.91 19.27
CA SER A 12 -17.20 32.73 20.09
C SER A 12 -18.62 32.21 19.87
N GLY A 13 -19.57 33.09 19.50
CA GLY A 13 -20.93 32.69 19.13
C GLY A 13 -21.00 31.83 17.86
N LEU A 14 -19.95 31.84 17.05
CA LEU A 14 -19.79 31.02 15.85
C LEU A 14 -18.82 29.84 16.08
N GLY A 15 -18.33 29.64 17.31
CA GLY A 15 -17.32 28.63 17.62
C GLY A 15 -15.92 28.95 17.08
N LEU A 16 -15.65 30.21 16.71
CA LEU A 16 -14.38 30.62 16.11
C LEU A 16 -13.49 31.39 17.09
N ARG A 17 -12.17 31.25 16.95
CA ARG A 17 -11.16 31.98 17.74
C ARG A 17 -9.97 32.36 16.87
N ILE A 18 -9.61 33.64 16.88
CA ILE A 18 -8.38 34.15 16.29
C ILE A 18 -7.22 33.91 17.26
N VAL A 19 -6.16 33.32 16.73
CA VAL A 19 -4.88 33.12 17.39
C VAL A 19 -3.76 33.81 16.60
N LYS A 20 -2.62 34.05 17.25
CA LYS A 20 -1.43 34.52 16.53
C LYS A 20 -0.88 33.35 15.72
N GLU A 21 -0.55 33.59 14.46
CA GLU A 21 0.09 32.57 13.62
C GLU A 21 1.41 32.06 14.24
N SER A 22 2.14 32.91 14.95
CA SER A 22 3.40 32.56 15.62
C SER A 22 3.29 31.52 16.74
N ILE A 23 2.08 31.15 17.16
CA ILE A 23 1.86 30.08 18.15
C ILE A 23 1.38 28.78 17.50
N LEU A 24 1.20 28.79 16.19
CA LEU A 24 0.82 27.63 15.40
C LEU A 24 2.09 26.98 14.84
N TYR A 25 2.08 25.65 14.80
CA TYR A 25 3.05 24.90 14.00
C TYR A 25 2.69 24.98 12.51
N ASP A 26 3.65 24.76 11.62
CA ASP A 26 3.43 24.87 10.17
C ASP A 26 2.26 24.00 9.67
N TRP A 27 2.09 22.80 10.24
CA TRP A 27 0.97 21.91 9.95
C TRP A 27 -0.41 22.46 10.35
N GLN A 28 -0.48 23.32 11.36
CA GLN A 28 -1.72 23.97 11.77
C GLN A 28 -2.09 25.17 10.89
N THR A 29 -1.18 25.61 10.03
CA THR A 29 -1.36 26.78 9.16
C THR A 29 -1.65 26.40 7.70
N GLY A 30 -1.70 25.10 7.38
CA GLY A 30 -1.82 24.60 6.00
C GLY A 30 -0.55 24.79 5.17
N LYS A 31 0.57 25.17 5.80
CA LYS A 31 1.88 25.32 5.16
C LYS A 31 2.73 24.04 5.17
N SER A 32 2.24 22.96 5.80
CA SER A 32 2.88 21.64 5.85
C SER A 32 2.93 20.92 4.51
N GLY A 33 2.09 21.31 3.55
CA GLY A 33 2.09 20.76 2.19
C GLY A 33 3.22 21.35 1.36
N LYS A 34 4.48 20.99 1.64
CA LYS A 34 5.53 21.18 0.63
C LYS A 34 5.32 20.10 -0.42
N SER A 35 4.92 20.50 -1.63
CA SER A 35 5.09 19.64 -2.80
C SER A 35 6.57 19.26 -2.86
N GLN A 36 6.88 17.98 -2.68
CA GLN A 36 8.24 17.53 -2.85
C GLN A 36 8.55 17.62 -4.34
N GLU A 37 9.61 18.35 -4.71
CA GLU A 37 10.02 18.47 -6.11
C GLU A 37 10.27 17.06 -6.66
N LEU A 38 9.67 16.75 -7.82
CA LEU A 38 9.77 15.42 -8.40
C LEU A 38 11.23 15.12 -8.73
N CYS A 39 11.81 14.17 -8.00
CA CYS A 39 13.15 13.68 -8.22
C CYS A 39 13.11 12.29 -8.86
N LEU A 40 13.79 12.14 -9.98
CA LEU A 40 13.92 10.90 -10.75
C LEU A 40 15.39 10.56 -10.95
N PRO A 41 15.76 9.27 -11.00
CA PRO A 41 17.08 8.86 -11.43
C PRO A 41 17.31 9.19 -12.91
N ASP A 42 18.59 9.21 -13.33
CA ASP A 42 18.98 9.38 -14.73
C ASP A 42 18.26 8.36 -15.63
N GLY A 43 17.66 8.84 -16.72
CA GLY A 43 16.88 8.00 -17.64
C GLY A 43 15.46 7.66 -17.16
N GLY A 44 15.10 8.05 -15.93
CA GLY A 44 13.81 7.72 -15.32
C GLY A 44 12.63 8.39 -16.03
N ALA A 45 12.76 9.65 -16.44
CA ALA A 45 11.70 10.39 -17.13
C ALA A 45 11.41 9.82 -18.53
N GLU A 46 12.46 9.37 -19.23
CA GLU A 46 12.38 8.75 -20.55
C GLU A 46 11.75 7.36 -20.48
N TYR A 47 12.12 6.58 -19.46
CA TYR A 47 11.55 5.24 -19.28
C TYR A 47 10.11 5.29 -18.78
N LEU A 48 9.84 6.06 -17.71
CA LEU A 48 8.52 6.18 -17.06
C LEU A 48 7.60 7.11 -17.86
N ASN A 49 7.25 6.66 -19.06
CA ASN A 49 6.45 7.39 -20.02
C ASN A 49 5.33 6.50 -20.57
N ILE A 50 4.18 7.10 -20.87
CA ILE A 50 3.01 6.41 -21.40
C ILE A 50 3.27 5.75 -22.77
N ASP A 51 4.22 6.29 -23.54
CA ASP A 51 4.60 5.80 -24.86
C ASP A 51 5.70 4.72 -24.81
N ASN A 52 6.13 4.28 -23.61
CA ASN A 52 7.14 3.23 -23.46
C ASN A 52 6.67 1.92 -24.12
N SER A 53 7.50 1.33 -24.97
CA SER A 53 7.15 0.12 -25.72
C SER A 53 6.77 -1.06 -24.83
N ARG A 54 7.39 -1.18 -23.64
CA ARG A 54 7.06 -2.24 -22.66
C ARG A 54 5.66 -2.04 -22.09
N LEU A 55 5.28 -0.81 -21.77
CA LEU A 55 3.92 -0.51 -21.30
C LEU A 55 2.87 -0.78 -22.38
N GLN A 56 3.17 -0.41 -23.63
CA GLN A 56 2.29 -0.68 -24.78
C GLN A 56 2.10 -2.18 -25.02
N GLU A 57 3.16 -2.98 -24.88
CA GLU A 57 3.09 -4.44 -24.93
C GLU A 57 2.18 -5.00 -23.82
N LEU A 58 2.34 -4.54 -22.57
CA LEU A 58 1.53 -4.98 -21.44
C LEU A 58 0.04 -4.64 -21.62
N ARG A 59 -0.27 -3.42 -22.08
CA ARG A 59 -1.65 -3.02 -22.42
C ARG A 59 -2.26 -3.93 -23.48
N GLN A 60 -1.50 -4.24 -24.54
CA GLN A 60 -1.95 -5.14 -25.58
C GLN A 60 -2.23 -6.54 -25.03
N ARG A 61 -1.31 -7.12 -24.23
CA ARG A 61 -1.49 -8.43 -23.61
C ARG A 61 -2.73 -8.49 -22.74
N TYR A 62 -2.93 -7.49 -21.89
CA TYR A 62 -4.05 -7.47 -20.94
C TYR A 62 -5.39 -7.26 -21.65
N SER A 63 -5.43 -6.50 -22.74
CA SER A 63 -6.64 -6.35 -23.57
C SER A 63 -7.11 -7.67 -24.21
N GLN A 64 -6.19 -8.59 -24.49
CA GLN A 64 -6.47 -9.92 -25.03
C GLN A 64 -6.83 -10.91 -23.91
N PHE A 65 -6.30 -10.68 -22.71
CA PHE A 65 -6.59 -11.46 -21.51
C PHE A 65 -7.97 -11.06 -20.94
N GLN A 66 -9.04 -11.46 -21.62
CA GLN A 66 -10.43 -11.25 -21.20
C GLN A 66 -10.83 -12.23 -20.08
N LEU A 67 -10.15 -12.15 -18.95
CA LEU A 67 -10.59 -12.81 -17.73
C LEU A 67 -11.50 -11.85 -16.94
N LYS A 68 -12.47 -12.41 -16.21
CA LYS A 68 -13.30 -11.63 -15.27
C LYS A 68 -12.46 -10.85 -14.24
N ALA A 69 -11.20 -11.24 -14.06
CA ALA A 69 -10.22 -10.62 -13.18
C ALA A 69 -9.60 -9.31 -13.69
N SER A 70 -9.68 -9.00 -15.00
CA SER A 70 -9.05 -7.81 -15.60
C SER A 70 -10.03 -6.69 -15.97
N LEU A 71 -11.33 -6.83 -15.66
CA LEU A 71 -12.32 -5.79 -15.97
C LEU A 71 -12.09 -4.55 -15.10
N PRO A 72 -11.69 -3.40 -15.67
CA PRO A 72 -11.39 -2.22 -14.88
C PRO A 72 -12.70 -1.60 -14.37
N ILE A 73 -12.83 -1.50 -13.03
CA ILE A 73 -13.88 -0.72 -12.38
C ILE A 73 -13.36 0.68 -12.01
N VAL A 74 -12.15 0.73 -11.44
CA VAL A 74 -11.52 1.97 -10.96
C VAL A 74 -10.44 2.46 -11.93
N TRP A 75 -9.64 1.53 -12.45
CA TRP A 75 -8.43 1.81 -13.23
C TRP A 75 -8.72 1.93 -14.74
N THR A 76 -9.21 3.10 -15.16
CA THR A 76 -9.44 3.43 -16.58
C THR A 76 -8.30 4.26 -17.16
N ASP A 77 -8.23 4.37 -18.49
CA ASP A 77 -7.24 5.22 -19.19
C ASP A 77 -7.30 6.70 -18.74
N GLU A 78 -8.47 7.14 -18.27
CA GLU A 78 -8.70 8.50 -17.76
C GLU A 78 -8.22 8.65 -16.29
N TYR A 79 -8.05 7.53 -15.58
CA TYR A 79 -7.66 7.50 -14.17
C TYR A 79 -6.14 7.54 -13.97
N VAL A 80 -5.36 6.97 -14.90
CA VAL A 80 -3.88 6.97 -14.84
C VAL A 80 -3.31 7.95 -15.86
N GLN A 81 -2.68 9.02 -15.36
CA GLN A 81 -2.05 10.04 -16.18
C GLN A 81 -0.55 9.78 -16.34
N SER A 82 0.07 10.36 -17.38
CA SER A 82 1.51 10.22 -17.62
C SER A 82 2.36 10.72 -16.44
N TYR A 83 1.89 11.73 -15.71
CA TYR A 83 2.54 12.22 -14.49
C TYR A 83 2.58 11.16 -13.39
N ASP A 84 1.52 10.35 -13.27
CA ASP A 84 1.42 9.31 -12.24
C ASP A 84 2.48 8.22 -12.44
N LEU A 85 2.94 7.98 -13.67
CA LEU A 85 4.02 7.03 -13.95
C LEU A 85 5.38 7.50 -13.42
N GLN A 86 5.63 8.81 -13.39
CA GLN A 86 6.90 9.36 -12.91
C GLN A 86 6.87 9.57 -11.39
N SER A 87 5.73 10.02 -10.88
CA SER A 87 5.53 10.27 -9.45
C SER A 87 4.76 9.12 -8.78
N PHE A 88 4.99 7.86 -9.16
CA PHE A 88 4.15 6.72 -8.76
C PHE A 88 4.11 6.46 -7.25
N ARG A 89 5.08 6.97 -6.48
CA ARG A 89 5.10 6.93 -5.02
C ARG A 89 4.54 8.20 -4.38
N GLY A 90 4.17 9.19 -5.19
CA GLY A 90 3.58 10.47 -4.83
C GLY A 90 2.07 10.43 -4.63
N ASP A 91 1.45 11.57 -4.34
CA ASP A 91 -0.01 11.66 -4.14
C ASP A 91 -0.77 11.49 -5.47
N ASN A 92 -1.22 10.27 -5.78
CA ASN A 92 -1.84 9.93 -7.06
C ASN A 92 -2.85 8.76 -6.93
N CYS A 93 -3.14 8.07 -8.03
CA CYS A 93 -4.02 6.90 -8.07
C CYS A 93 -3.49 5.69 -7.28
N TYR A 94 -2.17 5.51 -7.15
CA TYR A 94 -1.55 4.38 -6.44
C TYR A 94 -1.50 4.58 -4.93
N VAL A 95 -1.27 5.82 -4.48
CA VAL A 95 -1.19 6.13 -3.06
C VAL A 95 -1.72 7.53 -2.77
N TRP A 96 -2.63 7.62 -1.80
CA TRP A 96 -3.14 8.89 -1.32
C TRP A 96 -2.24 9.40 -0.20
N GLN A 97 -1.59 10.54 -0.41
CA GLN A 97 -0.77 11.16 0.63
C GLN A 97 -1.40 12.44 1.16
N THR A 98 -2.25 13.12 0.39
CA THR A 98 -2.97 14.32 0.86
C THR A 98 -4.48 14.11 1.02
N LYS A 99 -5.03 13.07 0.39
CA LYS A 99 -6.47 12.76 0.45
C LYS A 99 -6.85 11.96 1.71
N ASP A 100 -5.85 11.43 2.41
CA ASP A 100 -6.05 10.75 3.69
C ASP A 100 -6.18 11.77 4.84
N PRO A 101 -7.05 11.52 5.84
CA PRO A 101 -7.33 12.48 6.92
C PRO A 101 -6.13 12.74 7.86
N ASN A 102 -5.10 11.91 7.80
CA ASN A 102 -3.93 11.94 8.69
C ASN A 102 -2.64 12.06 7.87
N CYS A 103 -2.48 13.17 7.14
CA CYS A 103 -1.39 13.40 6.19
C CYS A 103 -0.31 14.38 6.68
N ASP A 104 -0.47 15.01 7.84
CA ASP A 104 0.47 16.03 8.31
C ASP A 104 1.71 15.43 8.98
N GLU A 105 2.78 16.22 9.07
CA GLU A 105 4.04 15.84 9.72
C GLU A 105 3.84 15.25 11.12
N ILE A 106 2.89 15.75 11.90
CA ILE A 106 2.60 15.22 13.24
C ILE A 106 2.04 13.79 13.20
N ASN A 107 1.25 13.44 12.18
CA ASN A 107 0.73 12.09 11.99
C ASN A 107 1.87 11.13 11.63
N TYR A 108 2.77 11.56 10.73
CA TYR A 108 3.97 10.80 10.38
C TYR A 108 4.91 10.62 11.57
N CYS A 109 5.09 11.67 12.39
CA CYS A 109 5.88 11.62 13.61
C CYS A 109 5.28 10.61 14.62
N LEU A 110 3.98 10.69 14.87
CA LEU A 110 3.27 9.74 15.75
C LEU A 110 3.40 8.30 15.24
N THR A 111 3.15 8.08 13.95
CA THR A 111 3.29 6.75 13.33
C THR A 111 4.73 6.26 13.41
N ALA A 112 5.73 7.07 13.09
CA ALA A 112 7.13 6.66 13.14
C ALA A 112 7.58 6.22 14.55
N TYR A 113 7.16 6.94 15.59
CA TYR A 113 7.44 6.53 16.98
C TYR A 113 6.71 5.24 17.37
N TYR A 114 5.45 5.07 16.94
CA TYR A 114 4.73 3.82 17.14
C TYR A 114 5.42 2.64 16.45
N VAL A 115 5.77 2.80 15.16
CA VAL A 115 6.48 1.79 14.36
C VAL A 115 7.79 1.40 15.05
N LYS A 116 8.59 2.38 15.45
CA LYS A 116 9.84 2.14 16.17
C LYS A 116 9.64 1.31 17.45
N ALA A 117 8.52 1.48 18.15
CA ALA A 117 8.23 0.75 19.38
C ALA A 117 7.81 -0.72 19.13
N ILE A 118 7.22 -1.02 17.96
CA ILE A 118 6.72 -2.37 17.63
C ILE A 118 7.62 -3.15 16.69
N ASP A 119 8.65 -2.53 16.11
CA ASP A 119 9.49 -3.09 15.05
C ASP A 119 10.47 -4.17 15.55
N SER A 120 9.92 -5.35 15.80
CA SER A 120 10.62 -6.54 16.31
C SER A 120 11.74 -7.04 15.40
N LEU A 121 11.66 -6.73 14.10
CA LEU A 121 12.63 -7.15 13.09
C LEU A 121 13.69 -6.09 12.78
N GLY A 122 13.59 -4.89 13.37
CA GLY A 122 14.46 -3.75 13.09
C GLY A 122 14.37 -3.26 11.63
N LEU A 123 13.22 -3.45 10.98
CA LEU A 123 13.00 -3.11 9.58
C LEU A 123 13.08 -1.61 9.32
N LEU A 124 12.64 -0.77 10.26
CA LEU A 124 12.68 0.67 10.12
C LEU A 124 14.13 1.15 9.91
N GLN A 125 15.10 0.53 10.59
CA GLN A 125 16.52 0.87 10.40
C GLN A 125 17.11 0.21 9.14
N LYS A 126 16.68 -1.00 8.78
CA LYS A 126 17.18 -1.72 7.61
C LYS A 126 16.71 -1.10 6.28
N ASN A 127 15.55 -0.48 6.28
CA ASN A 127 14.90 0.05 5.09
C ASN A 127 15.05 1.56 5.01
N ASN A 128 15.92 2.02 4.10
CA ASN A 128 16.14 3.45 3.88
C ASN A 128 15.04 4.07 2.99
N GLU A 129 14.84 5.38 3.12
CA GLU A 129 13.98 6.17 2.24
C GLU A 129 14.83 7.21 1.49
N ASP A 130 14.55 7.40 0.20
CA ASP A 130 15.35 8.23 -0.71
C ASP A 130 14.60 9.43 -1.28
N GLY A 131 13.29 9.52 -1.08
CA GLY A 131 12.50 10.64 -1.59
C GLY A 131 12.29 10.62 -3.12
N LEU A 132 12.61 9.51 -3.79
CA LEU A 132 12.44 9.39 -5.25
C LEU A 132 11.00 9.07 -5.65
N PHE A 133 10.67 9.39 -6.90
CA PHE A 133 9.38 9.09 -7.54
C PHE A 133 8.18 9.77 -6.87
N GLY A 134 8.39 10.99 -6.36
CA GLY A 134 7.34 11.86 -5.84
C GLY A 134 6.85 11.55 -4.44
N VAL A 135 7.43 10.55 -3.75
CA VAL A 135 7.05 10.17 -2.38
C VAL A 135 7.16 11.36 -1.42
N TYR A 136 6.18 11.53 -0.53
CA TYR A 136 6.29 12.53 0.53
C TYR A 136 7.11 11.98 1.67
N THR A 137 8.02 12.81 2.15
CA THR A 137 8.94 12.44 3.21
C THR A 137 8.98 13.46 4.32
N TYR A 138 9.18 12.97 5.54
CA TYR A 138 9.42 13.76 6.73
C TYR A 138 10.66 13.26 7.45
N THR A 139 11.38 14.15 8.13
CA THR A 139 12.53 13.76 8.95
C THR A 139 12.08 13.62 10.40
N VAL A 140 12.06 12.39 10.91
CA VAL A 140 11.69 12.08 12.30
C VAL A 140 12.88 11.43 12.99
N ASN A 141 13.36 12.02 14.08
CA ASN A 141 14.53 11.52 14.83
C ASN A 141 15.77 11.27 13.92
N SER A 142 16.08 12.23 13.05
CA SER A 142 17.16 12.16 12.05
C SER A 142 17.03 11.07 10.99
N GLN A 143 15.86 10.42 10.88
CA GLN A 143 15.56 9.44 9.85
C GLN A 143 14.50 9.98 8.89
N ILE A 144 14.71 9.79 7.59
CA ILE A 144 13.71 10.09 6.57
C ILE A 144 12.67 8.97 6.59
N VAL A 145 11.40 9.34 6.73
CA VAL A 145 10.25 8.42 6.71
C VAL A 145 9.24 8.84 5.66
N SER A 146 8.57 7.85 5.08
CA SER A 146 7.48 8.00 4.11
C SER A 146 6.30 7.10 4.51
N ARG A 147 5.14 7.30 3.88
CA ARG A 147 4.01 6.39 4.07
C ARG A 147 4.40 4.98 3.63
N ASP A 148 5.10 4.88 2.50
CA ASP A 148 5.56 3.61 1.95
C ASP A 148 6.32 2.78 2.97
N LEU A 149 7.33 3.41 3.60
CA LEU A 149 8.19 2.80 4.61
C LEU A 149 7.38 2.41 5.84
N LEU A 150 6.60 3.35 6.40
CA LEU A 150 5.88 3.14 7.65
C LEU A 150 4.82 2.05 7.51
N ASP A 151 4.04 2.06 6.43
CA ASP A 151 3.01 1.06 6.16
C ASP A 151 3.65 -0.33 5.98
N SER A 152 4.74 -0.43 5.21
CA SER A 152 5.41 -1.71 4.97
C SER A 152 6.00 -2.31 6.24
N VAL A 153 6.61 -1.50 7.11
CA VAL A 153 7.18 -2.00 8.36
C VAL A 153 6.07 -2.54 9.27
N ILE A 154 4.92 -1.86 9.34
CA ILE A 154 3.78 -2.31 10.16
C ILE A 154 3.20 -3.62 9.60
N GLU A 155 2.97 -3.70 8.29
CA GLU A 155 2.43 -4.88 7.63
C GLU A 155 3.35 -6.10 7.80
N LEU A 156 4.66 -5.92 7.60
CA LEU A 156 5.64 -7.01 7.77
C LEU A 156 5.78 -7.44 9.24
N ASN A 157 5.72 -6.50 10.21
CA ASN A 157 5.74 -6.86 11.63
C ASN A 157 4.45 -7.58 12.06
N PHE A 158 3.29 -7.19 11.51
CA PHE A 158 2.05 -7.93 11.72
C PHE A 158 2.18 -9.36 11.21
N LEU A 159 2.65 -9.55 9.98
CA LEU A 159 2.84 -10.89 9.40
C LEU A 159 3.88 -11.70 10.20
N GLU A 160 4.98 -11.09 10.63
CA GLU A 160 5.97 -11.76 11.49
C GLU A 160 5.38 -12.20 12.84
N LYS A 161 4.56 -11.34 13.46
CA LYS A 161 3.89 -11.65 14.74
C LYS A 161 3.07 -12.93 14.65
N TYR A 162 2.28 -13.09 13.57
CA TYR A 162 1.31 -14.19 13.42
C TYR A 162 1.82 -15.40 12.66
N LEU A 163 2.70 -15.22 11.66
CA LEU A 163 3.17 -16.29 10.77
C LEU A 163 4.64 -16.65 10.96
N LYS A 164 5.41 -15.87 11.71
CA LYS A 164 6.86 -16.08 11.89
C LYS A 164 7.59 -16.17 10.56
N LEU A 165 7.35 -15.21 9.67
CA LEU A 165 7.89 -15.17 8.31
C LEU A 165 9.41 -15.41 8.28
N SER A 166 10.16 -14.86 9.24
CA SER A 166 11.62 -15.06 9.30
C SER A 166 12.05 -16.49 9.63
N GLN A 167 11.13 -17.35 10.05
CA GLN A 167 11.37 -18.76 10.40
C GLN A 167 10.88 -19.74 9.32
N ILE A 168 10.18 -19.25 8.29
CA ILE A 168 9.74 -20.08 7.17
C ILE A 168 10.93 -20.32 6.24
N ASN A 169 11.33 -21.58 6.08
CA ASN A 169 12.40 -21.92 5.13
C ASN A 169 11.94 -21.65 3.71
N ASP A 170 12.81 -21.03 2.91
CA ASP A 170 12.56 -20.69 1.51
C ASP A 170 11.22 -19.98 1.29
N LEU A 171 10.96 -18.94 2.09
CA LEU A 171 9.71 -18.18 2.11
C LEU A 171 9.33 -17.69 0.70
N LYS A 172 8.09 -17.96 0.30
CA LYS A 172 7.50 -17.53 -0.96
C LYS A 172 6.22 -16.74 -0.75
N ILE A 173 6.19 -15.52 -1.27
CA ILE A 173 5.06 -14.61 -1.13
C ILE A 173 4.49 -14.28 -2.50
N LEU A 174 3.16 -14.24 -2.61
CA LEU A 174 2.43 -13.68 -3.73
C LEU A 174 1.78 -12.36 -3.30
N ASP A 175 1.97 -11.30 -4.07
CA ASP A 175 1.37 -9.98 -3.88
C ASP A 175 0.40 -9.68 -5.01
N ILE A 176 -0.89 -9.72 -4.68
CA ILE A 176 -2.02 -9.55 -5.58
C ILE A 176 -2.44 -8.09 -5.57
N GLY A 177 -2.34 -7.43 -6.73
CA GLY A 177 -2.52 -5.98 -6.82
C GLY A 177 -1.31 -5.26 -6.24
N ALA A 178 -0.11 -5.71 -6.63
CA ALA A 178 1.15 -5.24 -6.07
C ALA A 178 1.43 -3.75 -6.33
N GLY A 179 0.69 -3.09 -7.24
CA GLY A 179 0.97 -1.73 -7.67
C GLY A 179 2.39 -1.64 -8.19
N TYR A 180 3.17 -0.68 -7.69
CA TYR A 180 4.59 -0.50 -8.01
C TYR A 180 5.55 -1.35 -7.15
N GLY A 181 5.07 -2.38 -6.45
CA GLY A 181 5.92 -3.32 -5.70
C GLY A 181 6.48 -2.76 -4.39
N ARG A 182 5.75 -1.86 -3.71
CA ARG A 182 6.14 -1.24 -2.44
C ARG A 182 6.57 -2.29 -1.40
N LEU A 183 5.68 -3.24 -1.12
CA LEU A 183 5.91 -4.24 -0.08
C LEU A 183 7.00 -5.23 -0.49
N ALA A 184 7.04 -5.60 -1.77
CA ALA A 184 8.07 -6.48 -2.34
C ALA A 184 9.48 -5.96 -2.10
N TYR A 185 9.74 -4.67 -2.38
CA TYR A 185 11.03 -4.04 -2.12
C TYR A 185 11.44 -4.14 -0.64
N ARG A 186 10.51 -3.82 0.25
CA ARG A 186 10.77 -3.84 1.70
C ARG A 186 10.97 -5.27 2.21
N ALA A 187 10.19 -6.24 1.72
CA ALA A 187 10.34 -7.65 2.07
C ALA A 187 11.69 -8.22 1.59
N ALA A 188 12.07 -7.98 0.33
CA ALA A 188 13.32 -8.46 -0.26
C ALA A 188 14.57 -7.95 0.46
N SER A 189 14.51 -6.70 0.92
CA SER A 189 15.57 -6.05 1.71
C SER A 189 15.61 -6.55 3.16
N SER A 190 14.52 -7.13 3.67
CA SER A 190 14.34 -7.45 5.09
C SER A 190 14.55 -8.93 5.44
N PHE A 191 14.13 -9.83 4.56
CA PHE A 191 14.14 -11.27 4.80
C PHE A 191 15.28 -11.95 4.03
N SER A 192 16.24 -12.52 4.77
CA SER A 192 17.32 -13.32 4.19
C SER A 192 16.84 -14.69 3.71
N ASN A 193 15.74 -15.19 4.26
CA ASN A 193 15.11 -16.46 3.93
C ASN A 193 14.06 -16.36 2.81
N LEU A 194 13.85 -15.16 2.25
CA LEU A 194 12.93 -14.96 1.12
C LEU A 194 13.52 -15.59 -0.14
N MET A 195 12.87 -16.65 -0.63
CA MET A 195 13.22 -17.35 -1.85
C MET A 195 12.56 -16.71 -3.08
N ALA A 196 11.28 -16.34 -2.98
CA ALA A 196 10.60 -15.65 -4.06
C ALA A 196 9.51 -14.71 -3.56
N TYR A 197 9.37 -13.56 -4.22
CA TYR A 197 8.27 -12.64 -4.05
C TYR A 197 7.66 -12.36 -5.42
N LEU A 198 6.45 -12.84 -5.66
CA LEU A 198 5.75 -12.69 -6.93
C LEU A 198 4.84 -11.47 -6.85
N CYS A 199 5.12 -10.46 -7.66
CA CYS A 199 4.22 -9.32 -7.83
C CYS A 199 3.34 -9.55 -9.06
N THR A 200 2.04 -9.36 -8.92
CA THR A 200 1.12 -9.38 -10.07
C THR A 200 0.04 -8.33 -9.87
N ASP A 201 -0.40 -7.74 -10.98
CA ASP A 201 -1.43 -6.71 -10.98
C ASP A 201 -2.28 -6.84 -12.24
N ALA A 202 -3.57 -6.52 -12.12
CA ALA A 202 -4.50 -6.50 -13.24
C ALA A 202 -4.42 -5.21 -14.07
N VAL A 203 -3.67 -4.22 -13.59
CA VAL A 203 -3.39 -2.97 -14.28
C VAL A 203 -2.02 -3.05 -14.97
N PRO A 204 -1.94 -2.83 -16.29
CA PRO A 204 -0.67 -2.94 -17.01
C PRO A 204 0.35 -1.89 -16.55
N GLU A 205 -0.09 -0.68 -16.19
CA GLU A 205 0.74 0.37 -15.61
C GLU A 205 1.35 -0.05 -14.28
N SER A 206 0.58 -0.67 -13.38
CA SER A 206 1.12 -1.22 -12.12
C SER A 206 2.22 -2.24 -12.39
N THR A 207 1.97 -3.17 -13.31
CA THR A 207 2.94 -4.21 -13.69
C THR A 207 4.22 -3.58 -14.24
N PHE A 208 4.09 -2.60 -15.14
CA PHE A 208 5.20 -1.83 -15.70
C PHE A 208 6.02 -1.09 -14.62
N LEU A 209 5.35 -0.44 -13.67
CA LEU A 209 6.00 0.28 -12.57
C LEU A 209 6.71 -0.66 -11.61
N SER A 210 6.10 -1.81 -11.31
CA SER A 210 6.69 -2.84 -10.45
C SER A 210 7.96 -3.43 -11.08
N GLU A 211 7.94 -3.68 -12.40
CA GLU A 211 9.12 -4.14 -13.16
C GLU A 211 10.26 -3.12 -13.05
N TYR A 212 9.96 -1.86 -13.37
CA TYR A 212 10.94 -0.78 -13.31
C TYR A 212 11.50 -0.60 -11.90
N HIS A 213 10.63 -0.53 -10.89
CA HIS A 213 11.03 -0.30 -9.51
C HIS A 213 11.87 -1.46 -8.96
N SER A 214 11.50 -2.71 -9.25
CA SER A 214 12.28 -3.89 -8.84
C SER A 214 13.69 -3.87 -9.42
N LYS A 215 13.82 -3.53 -10.71
CA LYS A 215 15.13 -3.37 -11.38
C LYS A 215 15.94 -2.22 -10.80
N PHE A 216 15.31 -1.06 -10.61
CA PHE A 216 15.94 0.12 -10.03
C PHE A 216 16.45 -0.16 -8.60
N ARG A 217 15.71 -0.95 -7.82
CA ARG A 217 16.09 -1.33 -6.44
C ARG A 217 17.08 -2.49 -6.37
N HIS A 218 17.42 -3.12 -7.50
CA HIS A 218 18.31 -4.28 -7.57
C HIS A 218 17.84 -5.47 -6.72
N ILE A 219 16.55 -5.79 -6.77
CA ILE A 219 15.92 -6.87 -6.00
C ILE A 219 15.38 -8.01 -6.88
N GLU A 220 15.75 -8.03 -8.17
CA GLU A 220 15.28 -9.01 -9.16
C GLU A 220 15.75 -10.45 -8.87
N ASP A 221 16.73 -10.63 -7.97
CA ASP A 221 17.18 -11.93 -7.48
C ASP A 221 16.15 -12.62 -6.57
N LYS A 222 15.29 -11.84 -5.90
CA LYS A 222 14.22 -12.34 -5.02
C LYS A 222 12.83 -12.00 -5.51
N VAL A 223 12.66 -10.92 -6.26
CA VAL A 223 11.36 -10.42 -6.71
C VAL A 223 11.17 -10.71 -8.19
N SER A 224 10.02 -11.28 -8.54
CA SER A 224 9.60 -11.48 -9.92
C SER A 224 8.26 -10.79 -10.16
N VAL A 225 8.20 -9.92 -11.15
CA VAL A 225 6.94 -9.31 -11.58
C VAL A 225 6.34 -10.18 -12.69
N ILE A 226 5.16 -10.72 -12.43
CA ILE A 226 4.48 -11.68 -13.29
C ILE A 226 3.27 -10.99 -13.92
N PRO A 227 3.27 -10.82 -15.26
CA PRO A 227 2.09 -10.38 -15.98
C PRO A 227 0.87 -11.25 -15.62
N LEU A 228 -0.30 -10.63 -15.46
CA LEU A 228 -1.53 -11.29 -15.01
C LEU A 228 -1.86 -12.50 -15.88
N ASP A 229 -1.59 -12.42 -17.18
CA ASP A 229 -1.83 -13.49 -18.14
C ASP A 229 -0.98 -14.75 -17.93
N ASN A 230 0.06 -14.66 -17.11
CA ASN A 230 0.98 -15.77 -16.82
C ASN A 230 0.89 -16.28 -15.38
N ILE A 231 0.12 -15.62 -14.50
CA ILE A 231 0.16 -15.93 -13.06
C ILE A 231 -0.34 -17.35 -12.75
N ALA A 232 -1.37 -17.82 -13.47
CA ALA A 232 -1.95 -19.14 -13.22
C ALA A 232 -0.95 -20.28 -13.50
N GLU A 233 -0.15 -20.16 -14.56
CA GLU A 233 0.94 -21.08 -14.87
C GLU A 233 2.03 -20.98 -13.80
N ARG A 234 2.45 -19.76 -13.45
CA ARG A 234 3.53 -19.53 -12.48
C ARG A 234 3.23 -20.10 -11.09
N LEU A 235 1.97 -20.08 -10.66
CA LEU A 235 1.56 -20.66 -9.36
C LEU A 235 1.57 -22.19 -9.34
N GLN A 236 1.51 -22.86 -10.50
CA GLN A 236 1.61 -24.32 -10.56
C GLN A 236 3.06 -24.81 -10.37
N GLU A 237 4.05 -23.95 -10.62
CA GLU A 237 5.47 -24.30 -10.55
C GLU A 237 6.03 -24.28 -9.12
N GLN A 238 5.36 -23.61 -8.19
CA GLN A 238 5.86 -23.43 -6.83
C GLN A 238 4.73 -23.24 -5.82
N GLN A 239 4.92 -23.83 -4.65
CA GLN A 239 4.04 -23.61 -3.52
C GLN A 239 4.28 -22.23 -2.91
N ILE A 240 3.22 -21.45 -2.74
CA ILE A 240 3.24 -20.13 -2.07
C ILE A 240 2.83 -20.29 -0.61
N ASP A 241 3.59 -19.67 0.30
CA ASP A 241 3.31 -19.72 1.75
C ASP A 241 2.23 -18.70 2.14
N LEU A 242 2.28 -17.52 1.53
CA LEU A 242 1.43 -16.38 1.84
C LEU A 242 1.04 -15.63 0.56
N ALA A 243 -0.27 -15.41 0.38
CA ALA A 243 -0.78 -14.36 -0.50
C ALA A 243 -1.08 -13.10 0.30
N VAL A 244 -0.69 -11.94 -0.21
CA VAL A 244 -1.05 -10.62 0.31
C VAL A 244 -1.90 -9.88 -0.72
N ASN A 245 -2.89 -9.13 -0.23
CA ASN A 245 -3.68 -8.20 -1.02
C ASN A 245 -3.90 -6.94 -0.18
N ILE A 246 -3.28 -5.84 -0.61
CA ILE A 246 -3.31 -4.58 0.15
C ILE A 246 -4.05 -3.55 -0.69
N HIS A 247 -5.23 -3.13 -0.20
CA HIS A 247 -6.15 -2.17 -0.81
C HIS A 247 -6.79 -2.59 -2.16
N SER A 248 -6.19 -3.54 -2.87
CA SER A 248 -6.60 -3.93 -4.21
C SER A 248 -7.97 -4.63 -4.29
N PHE A 249 -8.33 -5.57 -3.41
CA PHE A 249 -9.66 -6.23 -3.49
C PHE A 249 -10.82 -5.25 -3.31
N SER A 250 -10.65 -4.16 -2.56
CA SER A 250 -11.67 -3.12 -2.45
C SER A 250 -11.95 -2.42 -3.79
N GLU A 251 -11.05 -2.50 -4.76
CA GLU A 251 -11.15 -1.88 -6.08
C GLU A 251 -11.59 -2.86 -7.18
N CYS A 252 -11.71 -4.14 -6.84
CA CYS A 252 -12.05 -5.22 -7.77
C CYS A 252 -13.57 -5.41 -7.91
N SER A 253 -13.97 -6.18 -8.94
CA SER A 253 -15.31 -6.79 -9.01
C SER A 253 -15.37 -8.01 -8.08
N LEU A 254 -16.59 -8.45 -7.73
CA LEU A 254 -16.76 -9.72 -7.00
C LEU A 254 -16.27 -10.91 -7.84
N GLU A 255 -16.43 -10.86 -9.15
CA GLU A 255 -15.99 -11.89 -10.07
C GLU A 255 -14.46 -11.99 -10.13
N ALA A 256 -13.75 -10.87 -10.02
CA ALA A 256 -12.30 -10.84 -9.95
C ALA A 256 -11.80 -11.44 -8.64
N ILE A 257 -12.44 -11.10 -7.51
CA ILE A 257 -12.12 -11.69 -6.20
C ILE A 257 -12.42 -13.20 -6.21
N ASP A 258 -13.56 -13.62 -6.75
CA ASP A 258 -13.94 -15.04 -6.89
C ASP A 258 -12.89 -15.82 -7.69
N TRP A 259 -12.41 -15.25 -8.81
CA TRP A 259 -11.34 -15.85 -9.61
C TRP A 259 -10.02 -15.98 -8.85
N TRP A 260 -9.58 -14.92 -8.15
CA TRP A 260 -8.36 -14.98 -7.35
C TRP A 260 -8.44 -16.03 -6.24
N LEU A 261 -9.56 -16.06 -5.50
CA LEU A 261 -9.76 -17.04 -4.43
C LEU A 261 -9.76 -18.48 -4.97
N ALA A 262 -10.42 -18.72 -6.10
CA ALA A 262 -10.39 -20.02 -6.78
C ALA A 262 -8.95 -20.43 -7.15
N LEU A 263 -8.17 -19.49 -7.70
CA LEU A 263 -6.78 -19.73 -8.08
C LEU A 263 -5.89 -20.03 -6.86
N LEU A 264 -6.06 -19.29 -5.76
CA LEU A 264 -5.33 -19.51 -4.52
C LEU A 264 -5.64 -20.89 -3.91
N VAL A 265 -6.91 -21.28 -3.85
CA VAL A 265 -7.32 -22.60 -3.33
C VAL A 265 -6.83 -23.73 -4.22
N ALA A 266 -6.90 -23.59 -5.55
CA ALA A 266 -6.40 -24.58 -6.49
C ALA A 266 -4.89 -24.84 -6.30
N ASN A 267 -4.13 -23.81 -5.89
CA ASN A 267 -2.70 -23.90 -5.60
C ASN A 267 -2.38 -24.07 -4.10
N LYS A 268 -3.39 -24.34 -3.26
CA LYS A 268 -3.26 -24.60 -1.83
C LYS A 268 -2.48 -23.53 -1.07
N VAL A 269 -2.67 -22.26 -1.45
CA VAL A 269 -2.05 -21.14 -0.73
C VAL A 269 -2.67 -21.09 0.67
N LYS A 270 -1.83 -21.29 1.69
CA LYS A 270 -2.32 -21.55 3.04
C LYS A 270 -2.81 -20.30 3.75
N HIS A 271 -2.12 -19.18 3.56
CA HIS A 271 -2.40 -17.93 4.24
C HIS A 271 -2.76 -16.82 3.25
N LEU A 272 -3.77 -16.04 3.59
CA LEU A 272 -4.22 -14.88 2.82
C LEU A 272 -4.33 -13.67 3.75
N PHE A 273 -3.53 -12.65 3.48
CA PHE A 273 -3.54 -11.38 4.18
C PHE A 273 -4.26 -10.32 3.34
N ILE A 274 -5.29 -9.69 3.91
CA ILE A 274 -6.10 -8.67 3.24
C ILE A 274 -6.09 -7.38 4.07
N VAL A 275 -5.85 -6.26 3.40
CA VAL A 275 -6.02 -4.91 3.94
C VAL A 275 -7.06 -4.18 3.08
N PRO A 276 -8.28 -3.92 3.56
CA PRO A 276 -9.28 -3.23 2.77
C PRO A 276 -9.02 -1.72 2.73
N ASN A 277 -9.62 -1.04 1.76
CA ASN A 277 -9.75 0.42 1.80
C ASN A 277 -10.53 0.86 3.04
N ALA A 278 -10.08 1.94 3.67
CA ALA A 278 -10.69 2.39 4.91
C ALA A 278 -12.14 2.88 4.68
N ALA A 279 -12.32 3.70 3.64
CA ALA A 279 -13.60 4.29 3.22
C ALA A 279 -14.43 4.83 4.42
N GLY A 280 -15.76 4.82 4.32
CA GLY A 280 -16.66 5.26 5.40
C GLY A 280 -16.71 4.32 6.62
N HIS A 281 -16.01 3.19 6.61
CA HIS A 281 -16.04 2.18 7.68
C HIS A 281 -14.67 1.98 8.37
N GLY A 282 -13.69 2.87 8.13
CA GLY A 282 -12.37 2.82 8.76
C GLY A 282 -11.59 1.51 8.52
N GLY A 283 -11.93 0.75 7.47
CA GLY A 283 -11.32 -0.54 7.16
C GLY A 283 -11.90 -1.71 7.96
N GLU A 284 -12.90 -1.49 8.82
CA GLU A 284 -13.50 -2.53 9.67
C GLU A 284 -14.33 -3.60 8.93
N LYS A 285 -14.50 -3.44 7.62
CA LYS A 285 -15.26 -4.35 6.76
C LYS A 285 -14.44 -4.70 5.52
N LEU A 286 -14.58 -5.93 5.06
CA LEU A 286 -14.11 -6.34 3.74
C LEU A 286 -15.17 -5.96 2.73
N ALA A 287 -15.10 -4.71 2.26
CA ALA A 287 -16.04 -4.16 1.30
C ALA A 287 -15.33 -3.61 0.06
N LEU A 288 -16.01 -3.75 -1.07
CA LEU A 288 -15.69 -3.02 -2.30
C LEU A 288 -15.90 -1.51 -2.08
N ASN A 289 -15.32 -0.68 -2.94
CA ASN A 289 -15.47 0.78 -2.89
C ASN A 289 -16.95 1.23 -3.03
N ASN A 290 -17.82 0.39 -3.60
CA ASN A 290 -19.27 0.63 -3.66
C ASN A 290 -20.04 0.13 -2.41
N GLY A 291 -19.34 -0.36 -1.39
CA GLY A 291 -19.89 -0.82 -0.12
C GLY A 291 -20.37 -2.27 -0.10
N VAL A 292 -20.26 -3.01 -1.20
CA VAL A 292 -20.61 -4.44 -1.25
C VAL A 292 -19.61 -5.26 -0.43
N ASP A 293 -20.11 -6.02 0.54
CA ASP A 293 -19.29 -6.91 1.37
C ASP A 293 -18.84 -8.14 0.57
N PHE A 294 -17.55 -8.48 0.66
CA PHE A 294 -16.97 -9.67 0.04
C PHE A 294 -16.43 -10.68 1.05
N SER A 295 -16.67 -10.50 2.36
CA SER A 295 -16.18 -11.41 3.41
C SER A 295 -16.75 -12.83 3.25
N ALA A 296 -18.04 -12.93 2.94
CA ALA A 296 -18.71 -14.22 2.70
C ALA A 296 -18.11 -14.97 1.51
N LEU A 297 -17.56 -14.26 0.53
CA LEU A 297 -16.89 -14.87 -0.62
C LEU A 297 -15.56 -15.51 -0.20
N VAL A 298 -14.79 -14.85 0.66
CA VAL A 298 -13.54 -15.42 1.23
C VAL A 298 -13.85 -16.71 1.99
N GLU A 299 -14.87 -16.70 2.86
CA GLU A 299 -15.28 -17.86 3.64
C GLU A 299 -15.81 -19.03 2.78
N LYS A 300 -16.54 -18.73 1.69
CA LYS A 300 -17.02 -19.72 0.71
C LYS A 300 -15.87 -20.56 0.14
N TYR A 301 -14.68 -19.99 -0.02
CA TYR A 301 -13.49 -20.69 -0.52
C TYR A 301 -12.71 -21.45 0.57
N GLY A 302 -13.25 -21.56 1.79
CA GLY A 302 -12.63 -22.35 2.88
C GLY A 302 -11.58 -21.59 3.69
N TYR A 303 -11.39 -20.30 3.43
CA TYR A 303 -10.56 -19.44 4.26
C TYR A 303 -11.31 -19.05 5.54
N LYS A 304 -10.75 -19.39 6.70
CA LYS A 304 -11.25 -18.96 8.01
C LYS A 304 -10.45 -17.79 8.54
N LEU A 305 -11.14 -16.80 9.11
CA LEU A 305 -10.50 -15.66 9.73
C LEU A 305 -9.69 -16.12 10.95
N GLN A 306 -8.37 -15.98 10.86
CA GLN A 306 -7.44 -16.28 11.95
C GLN A 306 -7.25 -15.06 12.84
N CYS A 307 -7.14 -13.88 12.24
CA CYS A 307 -6.97 -12.63 12.98
C CYS A 307 -7.61 -11.45 12.23
N LYS A 308 -8.32 -10.59 12.97
CA LYS A 308 -8.65 -9.22 12.58
C LYS A 308 -8.02 -8.28 13.61
N SER A 309 -7.22 -7.33 13.16
CA SER A 309 -6.55 -6.34 14.04
C SER A 309 -6.65 -4.94 13.44
N PRO A 310 -6.79 -3.87 14.24
CA PRO A 310 -6.46 -2.54 13.72
C PRO A 310 -5.00 -2.50 13.28
N LYS A 311 -4.68 -1.68 12.28
CA LYS A 311 -3.30 -1.41 11.83
C LYS A 311 -2.42 -0.94 13.00
N TYR A 312 -3.01 -0.14 13.87
CA TYR A 312 -2.40 0.34 15.10
C TYR A 312 -3.17 -0.20 16.30
N GLU A 313 -2.51 -0.97 17.17
CA GLU A 313 -3.16 -1.53 18.37
C GLU A 313 -3.52 -0.45 19.41
N ASP A 314 -2.76 0.63 19.46
CA ASP A 314 -3.08 1.79 20.30
C ASP A 314 -4.26 2.58 19.68
N PRO A 315 -5.38 2.77 20.39
CA PRO A 315 -6.56 3.44 19.83
C PRO A 315 -6.34 4.90 19.41
N LEU A 316 -5.42 5.63 20.05
CA LEU A 316 -5.09 7.01 19.66
C LEU A 316 -4.23 7.01 18.40
N VAL A 317 -3.28 6.08 18.29
CA VAL A 317 -2.51 5.91 17.05
C VAL A 317 -3.42 5.39 15.93
N GLN A 318 -4.38 4.52 16.20
CA GLN A 318 -5.37 4.11 15.20
C GLN A 318 -6.23 5.28 14.72
N LYS A 319 -6.48 6.27 15.58
CA LYS A 319 -7.25 7.45 15.20
C LYS A 319 -6.42 8.47 14.42
N PHE A 320 -5.17 8.70 14.82
CA PHE A 320 -4.36 9.82 14.33
C PHE A 320 -3.12 9.41 13.54
N GLY A 321 -2.80 8.12 13.45
CA GLY A 321 -1.70 7.61 12.65
C GLY A 321 -2.00 7.68 11.16
N VAL A 322 -0.95 7.64 10.34
CA VAL A 322 -1.05 7.68 8.87
C VAL A 322 -1.90 6.51 8.36
N SER A 323 -2.88 6.82 7.51
CA SER A 323 -3.77 5.86 6.83
C SER A 323 -4.25 4.70 7.72
N PRO A 324 -5.08 4.96 8.75
CA PRO A 324 -5.56 3.91 9.62
C PRO A 324 -6.53 2.99 8.90
N THR A 325 -6.39 1.69 9.12
CA THR A 325 -7.24 0.63 8.55
C THR A 325 -7.20 -0.61 9.45
N PHE A 326 -7.71 -1.74 8.98
CA PHE A 326 -7.63 -3.03 9.66
C PHE A 326 -6.90 -4.07 8.79
N PHE A 327 -6.32 -5.03 9.48
CA PHE A 327 -5.60 -6.17 8.95
C PHE A 327 -6.43 -7.42 9.15
N TYR A 328 -6.57 -8.19 8.08
CA TYR A 328 -7.28 -9.47 8.09
C TYR A 328 -6.32 -10.57 7.66
N LEU A 329 -6.08 -11.53 8.53
CA LEU A 329 -5.32 -12.73 8.22
C LEU A 329 -6.26 -13.92 8.20
N TYR A 330 -6.31 -14.60 7.07
CA TYR A 330 -7.06 -15.82 6.84
C TYR A 330 -6.13 -17.02 6.70
N GLN A 331 -6.67 -18.18 7.06
CA GLN A 331 -6.03 -19.47 6.85
C GLN A 331 -6.99 -20.39 6.11
N LEU A 332 -6.51 -21.03 5.04
CA LEU A 332 -7.23 -22.09 4.35
C LEU A 332 -7.35 -23.31 5.27
N THR A 333 -8.57 -23.80 5.49
CA THR A 333 -8.80 -25.06 6.22
C THR A 333 -9.04 -26.21 5.26
N ASP A 334 -8.45 -27.36 5.57
CA ASP A 334 -8.61 -28.62 4.83
C ASP A 334 -10.05 -29.14 4.79
#